data_AF-A0A9D7KPU5-F1
#
_entry.id   AF-A0A9D7KPU5-F1
#
_cell.length_a   1.000
_cell.length_b   1.000
_cell.length_c   1.000
_cell.angle_alpha   90.00
_cell.angle_beta   90.00
_cell.angle_gamma   90.00
#
_symmetry.space_group_name_H-M   'P 1'
#
loop_
_entity.id
_entity.type
_entity.pdbx_description
1 polymer ?
#
loop_
_entity_poly.entity_id
_entity_poly.type
_entity_poly.pdbx_seq_one_letter_code
_entity_poly.pdbx_strand_id
1 'polypeptide(L)'
;MHLIKYYFLFAVGLFLLVRCSSALYMPVAADEVISGNSLDSLITGRNLYISKCASCHSLYLPKQYTLHQWEINVEEMEEKAKLNSTQKELIFNYLVLNCKTD
;
A
#
# COMPACT_ATOMS: atom_id res chain seq x y z
N MET A 1 -32.77 19.56 30.54
CA MET A 1 -32.74 19.82 29.09
C MET A 1 -31.36 20.17 28.52
N HIS A 2 -30.38 20.63 29.32
CA HIS A 2 -28.99 20.86 28.86
C HIS A 2 -28.14 19.59 28.80
N LEU A 3 -28.38 18.61 29.68
CA LEU A 3 -27.64 17.34 29.75
C LEU A 3 -27.85 16.44 28.50
N ILE A 4 -29.03 16.50 27.89
CA ILE A 4 -29.37 15.75 26.66
C ILE A 4 -28.64 16.33 25.43
N LYS A 5 -28.44 17.66 25.38
CA LYS A 5 -27.66 18.32 24.31
C LYS A 5 -26.18 17.92 24.35
N TYR A 6 -25.59 17.77 25.54
CA TYR A 6 -24.21 17.31 25.68
C TYR A 6 -24.05 15.83 25.33
N TYR A 7 -25.02 14.98 25.66
CA TYR A 7 -25.03 13.58 25.22
C TYR A 7 -25.13 13.44 23.70
N PHE A 8 -25.93 14.28 23.04
CA PHE A 8 -26.04 14.32 21.58
C PHE A 8 -24.76 14.87 20.91
N LEU A 9 -24.11 15.87 21.52
CA LEU A 9 -22.81 16.40 21.07
C LEU A 9 -21.64 15.42 21.29
N PHE A 10 -21.70 14.58 22.33
CA PHE A 10 -20.67 13.58 22.64
C PHE A 10 -20.80 12.33 21.76
N ALA A 11 -22.04 11.93 21.41
CA ALA A 11 -22.30 10.77 20.55
C ALA A 11 -21.84 10.97 19.09
N VAL A 12 -21.89 12.21 18.58
CA VAL A 12 -21.44 12.52 17.20
C VAL A 12 -19.90 12.60 17.11
N GLY A 13 -19.22 12.98 18.20
CA GLY A 13 -17.75 13.07 18.23
C GLY A 13 -17.02 11.72 18.18
N LEU A 14 -17.65 10.64 18.66
CA LEU A 14 -17.02 9.32 18.76
C LEU A 14 -17.02 8.53 17.43
N PHE A 15 -17.83 8.93 16.45
CA PHE A 15 -17.98 8.21 15.17
C PHE A 15 -16.95 8.60 14.09
N LEU A 16 -16.11 9.63 14.31
CA LEU A 16 -15.21 10.16 13.28
C LEU A 16 -13.82 9.50 13.22
N LEU A 17 -13.53 8.51 14.07
CA LEU A 17 -12.19 7.91 14.15
C LEU A 17 -12.03 6.57 13.43
N VAL A 18 -13.10 6.01 12.85
CA VAL A 18 -13.00 4.74 12.11
C VAL A 18 -12.64 5.01 10.65
N ARG A 19 -11.38 5.40 10.41
CA ARG A 19 -10.78 5.25 9.08
C ARG A 19 -10.30 3.82 8.94
N CYS A 20 -11.18 2.93 8.50
CA CYS A 20 -10.80 1.58 8.10
C CYS A 20 -10.06 1.67 6.76
N SER A 21 -8.76 1.95 6.78
CA SER A 21 -7.92 1.85 5.56
C SER A 21 -7.79 0.37 5.19
N SER A 22 -8.13 0.02 3.94
CA SER A 22 -7.95 -1.32 3.40
C SER A 22 -6.52 -1.79 3.68
N ALA A 23 -6.38 -2.92 4.37
CA ALA A 23 -5.08 -3.47 4.70
C ALA A 23 -4.37 -3.92 3.42
N LEU A 24 -3.19 -3.36 3.17
CA LEU A 24 -2.33 -3.81 2.08
C LEU A 24 -1.91 -5.26 2.30
N TYR A 25 -1.88 -6.03 1.20
CA TYR A 25 -1.47 -7.43 1.20
C TYR A 25 -0.14 -7.62 1.92
N MET A 26 -0.07 -8.66 2.77
CA MET A 26 1.12 -9.06 3.51
C MET A 26 1.68 -10.33 2.87
N PRO A 27 2.90 -10.32 2.33
CA PRO A 27 3.50 -11.53 1.77
C PRO A 27 3.63 -12.64 2.80
N VAL A 28 3.47 -13.88 2.32
CA VAL A 28 3.58 -15.14 3.07
C VAL A 28 4.48 -16.11 2.33
N ALA A 29 4.87 -17.21 2.98
CA ALA A 29 5.81 -18.19 2.40
C ALA A 29 5.39 -18.74 1.02
N ALA A 30 4.09 -18.80 0.72
CA ALA A 30 3.60 -19.23 -0.59
C ALA A 30 4.01 -18.27 -1.73
N ASP A 31 4.15 -16.97 -1.45
CA ASP A 31 4.52 -15.97 -2.45
C ASP A 31 5.95 -16.14 -2.95
N GLU A 32 6.85 -16.70 -2.13
CA GLU A 32 8.22 -16.99 -2.53
C GLU A 32 8.27 -18.00 -3.67
N VAL A 33 7.44 -19.04 -3.58
CA VAL A 33 7.32 -20.08 -4.61
C VAL A 33 6.72 -19.53 -5.90
N ILE A 34 5.70 -18.67 -5.78
CA ILE A 34 4.98 -18.12 -6.94
C ILE A 34 5.81 -17.08 -7.68
N SER A 35 6.53 -16.22 -6.96
CA SER A 35 7.23 -15.08 -7.53
C SER A 35 8.71 -15.33 -7.82
N GLY A 36 9.31 -16.38 -7.23
CA GLY A 36 10.76 -16.60 -7.26
C GLY A 36 11.57 -15.60 -6.43
N ASN A 37 10.92 -14.70 -5.68
CA ASN A 37 11.56 -13.74 -4.78
C ASN A 37 11.49 -14.22 -3.34
N SER A 38 12.55 -14.07 -2.56
CA SER A 38 12.52 -14.47 -1.14
C SER A 38 11.42 -13.72 -0.37
N LEU A 39 10.81 -14.39 0.61
CA LEU A 39 9.80 -13.78 1.48
C LEU A 39 10.31 -12.48 2.14
N ASP A 40 11.56 -12.46 2.59
CA ASP A 40 12.19 -11.28 3.18
C ASP A 40 12.29 -10.11 2.19
N SER A 41 12.59 -10.39 0.92
CA SER A 41 12.63 -9.37 -0.13
C SER A 41 11.23 -8.81 -0.40
N LEU A 42 10.20 -9.65 -0.43
CA LEU A 42 8.81 -9.23 -0.64
C LEU A 42 8.29 -8.38 0.53
N ILE A 43 8.62 -8.77 1.76
CA ILE A 43 8.29 -7.98 2.97
C ILE A 43 9.03 -6.63 2.93
N THR A 44 10.30 -6.63 2.54
CA THR A 44 11.08 -5.40 2.38
C THR A 44 10.48 -4.49 1.32
N GLY A 45 10.10 -5.03 0.17
CA GLY A 45 9.40 -4.31 -0.91
C GLY A 45 8.09 -3.67 -0.44
N ARG A 46 7.26 -4.40 0.32
CA ARG A 46 6.05 -3.85 0.94
C ARG A 46 6.35 -2.67 1.86
N ASN A 47 7.34 -2.80 2.73
CA ASN A 47 7.69 -1.75 3.69
C ASN A 47 8.24 -0.50 2.99
N LEU A 48 9.03 -0.69 1.93
CA LEU A 48 9.48 0.38 1.05
C LEU A 48 8.31 1.04 0.34
N TYR A 49 7.36 0.27 -0.21
CA TYR A 49 6.18 0.81 -0.86
C TYR A 49 5.37 1.70 0.10
N ILE A 50 5.14 1.24 1.32
CA ILE A 50 4.42 2.01 2.35
C ILE A 50 5.17 3.29 2.72
N SER A 51 6.48 3.20 2.96
CA SER A 51 7.27 4.33 3.47
C SER A 51 7.65 5.36 2.40
N LYS A 52 7.87 4.93 1.16
CA LYS A 52 8.28 5.79 0.05
C LYS A 52 7.09 6.34 -0.72
N CYS A 53 6.13 5.49 -1.09
CA CYS A 53 5.05 5.87 -2.00
C CYS A 53 3.86 6.55 -1.30
N ALA A 54 3.74 6.45 0.03
CA ALA A 54 2.69 7.16 0.79
C ALA A 54 3.06 8.62 1.13
N SER A 55 4.26 9.06 0.75
CA SER A 55 4.79 10.38 1.12
C SER A 55 4.12 11.55 0.39
N CYS A 56 3.57 11.31 -0.81
CA CYS A 56 2.99 12.35 -1.67
C CYS A 56 1.49 12.17 -1.94
N HIS A 57 0.97 10.95 -1.89
CA HIS A 57 -0.44 10.63 -2.12
C HIS A 57 -0.83 9.32 -1.42
N SER A 58 -2.12 8.97 -1.44
CA SER A 58 -2.57 7.66 -0.96
C SER A 58 -1.97 6.53 -1.80
N LEU A 59 -1.71 5.39 -1.15
CA LEU A 59 -1.20 4.20 -1.81
C LEU A 59 -2.28 3.57 -2.69
N TYR A 60 -1.88 3.17 -3.89
CA TYR A 60 -2.70 2.35 -4.76
C TYR A 60 -2.59 0.88 -4.35
N LEU A 61 -3.69 0.13 -4.41
CA LEU A 61 -3.68 -1.30 -4.18
C LEU A 61 -3.05 -2.01 -5.40
N PRO A 62 -2.25 -3.07 -5.22
CA PRO A 62 -1.71 -3.89 -6.30
C PRO A 62 -2.72 -4.21 -7.42
N LYS A 63 -3.95 -4.59 -7.05
CA LYS A 63 -5.03 -4.95 -7.99
C LYS A 63 -5.61 -3.80 -8.82
N GLN A 64 -5.15 -2.56 -8.64
CA GLN A 64 -5.64 -1.44 -9.43
C GLN A 64 -5.01 -1.36 -10.82
N TYR A 65 -3.77 -1.85 -10.97
CA TYR A 65 -3.02 -1.75 -12.21
C TYR A 65 -2.52 -3.12 -12.67
N THR A 66 -2.41 -3.31 -13.98
CA THR A 66 -1.82 -4.52 -14.59
C THR A 66 -0.31 -4.52 -14.42
N LEU A 67 0.34 -5.64 -14.73
CA LEU A 67 1.80 -5.76 -14.70
C LEU A 67 2.50 -4.61 -15.46
N HIS A 68 2.09 -4.39 -16.72
CA HIS A 68 2.69 -3.36 -17.57
C HIS A 68 2.41 -1.94 -17.06
N GLN A 69 1.23 -1.69 -16.51
CA GLN A 69 0.93 -0.39 -15.90
C GLN A 69 1.78 -0.14 -14.66
N TRP A 70 2.04 -1.17 -13.84
CA TRP A 70 2.94 -1.03 -12.70
C TRP A 70 4.39 -0.76 -13.11
N GLU A 71 4.85 -1.37 -14.20
CA GLU A 71 6.20 -1.13 -14.74
C GLU A 71 6.39 0.36 -15.06
N ILE A 72 5.47 0.93 -15.86
CA ILE A 72 5.48 2.35 -16.23
C ILE A 72 5.34 3.24 -14.99
N ASN A 73 4.37 2.94 -14.11
CA ASN A 73 4.10 3.78 -12.94
C ASN A 73 5.30 3.82 -11.98
N VAL A 74 5.93 2.67 -11.72
CA VAL A 74 7.08 2.57 -10.81
C VAL A 74 8.32 3.23 -11.43
N GLU A 75 8.51 3.11 -12.75
CA GLU A 75 9.55 3.83 -13.47
C GLU A 75 9.40 5.35 -13.35
N GLU A 76 8.19 5.88 -13.57
CA GLU A 76 7.92 7.30 -13.37
C GLU A 76 8.12 7.77 -11.91
N MET A 77 7.86 6.89 -10.95
CA MET A 77 8.03 7.19 -9.53
C MET A 77 9.47 7.08 -9.05
N GLU A 78 10.39 6.47 -9.81
CA GLU A 78 11.79 6.34 -9.41
C GLU A 78 12.39 7.71 -9.06
N GLU A 79 12.29 8.67 -9.97
CA GLU A 79 12.79 10.03 -9.74
C GLU A 79 11.94 10.80 -8.72
N LYS A 80 10.61 10.73 -8.85
CA LYS A 80 9.66 11.52 -8.03
C LYS A 80 9.69 11.13 -6.55
N ALA A 81 9.83 9.84 -6.26
CA ALA A 81 9.92 9.29 -4.90
C ALA A 81 11.37 9.06 -4.43
N LYS A 82 12.37 9.45 -5.25
CA LYS A 82 13.81 9.30 -4.97
C LYS A 82 14.17 7.86 -4.59
N LEU A 83 13.70 6.91 -5.39
CA LEU A 83 14.03 5.51 -5.25
C LEU A 83 15.39 5.27 -5.88
N ASN A 84 16.24 4.48 -5.21
CA ASN A 84 17.37 3.86 -5.91
C ASN A 84 16.90 2.59 -6.65
N SER A 85 17.74 2.06 -7.52
CA SER A 85 17.38 0.92 -8.38
C SER A 85 16.95 -0.32 -7.58
N THR A 86 17.61 -0.61 -6.46
CA THR A 86 17.23 -1.73 -5.57
C THR A 86 15.87 -1.50 -4.92
N GLN A 87 15.59 -0.28 -4.46
CA GLN A 87 14.29 0.07 -3.87
C GLN A 87 13.17 -0.04 -4.92
N LYS A 88 13.44 0.43 -6.13
CA LYS A 88 12.51 0.31 -7.26
C LYS A 88 12.14 -1.15 -7.52
N GLU A 89 13.16 -2.01 -7.66
CA GLU A 89 12.97 -3.43 -7.93
C GLU A 89 12.18 -4.13 -6.81
N LEU A 90 12.55 -3.91 -5.54
CA LEU A 90 11.84 -4.51 -4.40
C LEU A 90 10.37 -4.07 -4.33
N ILE A 91 10.10 -2.78 -4.59
CA ILE A 91 8.72 -2.25 -4.64
C ILE A 91 7.96 -2.89 -5.80
N PHE A 92 8.54 -2.95 -6.99
CA PHE A 92 7.93 -3.55 -8.17
C PHE A 92 7.57 -5.02 -7.91
N ASN A 93 8.52 -5.81 -7.40
CA ASN A 93 8.31 -7.24 -7.11
C ASN A 93 7.15 -7.45 -6.12
N TYR A 94 7.01 -6.58 -5.11
CA TYR A 94 5.86 -6.62 -4.20
C TYR A 94 4.53 -6.30 -4.91
N LEU A 95 4.50 -5.27 -5.74
CA LEU A 95 3.27 -4.81 -6.41
C LEU A 95 2.74 -5.83 -7.42
N VAL A 96 3.63 -6.56 -8.09
CA VAL A 96 3.23 -7.51 -9.14
C VAL A 96 2.77 -8.88 -8.60
N LEU A 97 3.06 -9.20 -7.32
CA LEU A 97 2.55 -10.42 -6.65
C LEU A 97 1.03 -10.60 -6.82
N ASN A 98 0.30 -9.50 -6.70
CA ASN A 98 -1.16 -9.47 -6.71
C ASN A 98 -1.67 -8.31 -7.58
N CYS A 99 -1.01 -8.06 -8.71
CA CYS A 99 -1.47 -7.07 -9.67
C CYS A 99 -2.79 -7.47 -10.33
N LYS A 100 -3.40 -6.53 -11.06
CA LYS A 100 -4.59 -6.81 -11.86
C LYS A 100 -4.22 -7.81 -12.97
N THR A 101 -4.98 -8.90 -13.08
CA THR A 101 -4.92 -9.80 -14.23
C THR A 101 -5.62 -9.15 -15.42
N ASP A 102 -5.11 -9.37 -16.63
CA ASP A 102 -5.70 -8.85 -17.87
C ASP A 102 -7.10 -9.42 -18.16
#